data_AF-A0A090I396-F1
#
_entry.id   AF-A0A090I396-F1
#
_cell.length_a   1.000
_cell.length_b   1.000
_cell.length_c   1.000
_cell.angle_alpha   90.00
_cell.angle_beta   90.00
_cell.angle_gamma   90.00
#
_symmetry.space_group_name_H-M   'P 1'
#
loop_
_entity.id
_entity.type
_entity.pdbx_description
1 polymer ?
#
loop_
_entity_poly.entity_id
_entity_poly.type
_entity_poly.pdbx_seq_one_letter_code
_entity_poly.pdbx_strand_id
1 'polypeptide(L)'
;MIKNVSFTKILYLSFFVLFVFSTAVYADMGPKPEIVVTVENFGFNTKIYPSSESENFRFDQDWADELDEDFVKEYKIMNRGNDGAPVMSDVKLKDDTLTYKLYYRVPENLRFVIVKDGEVRTSNFIDIKAFNEKLSLDLETMELKRDLPIFFLYILQFFKTFIPTILIELGVLILFGYSLEKNIKAFLVINLVTQGLLNVASTYIFLFGGLLALYLTILPLEIFVLIIESIYYKNNLVGQSKIRNISYGIFANISSFVAGMFIYTYPF
;
A
#
# COMPACT_ATOMS: atom_id res chain seq x y z
N MET A 1 10.67 41.24 4.77
CA MET A 1 11.20 41.11 6.14
C MET A 1 10.42 39.99 6.84
N ILE A 2 10.86 38.74 6.69
CA ILE A 2 10.18 37.56 7.24
C ILE A 2 10.72 37.37 8.66
N LYS A 3 9.83 37.41 9.66
CA LYS A 3 10.17 37.26 11.08
C LYS A 3 10.82 35.90 11.33
N ASN A 4 11.99 35.90 11.97
CA ASN A 4 12.65 34.70 12.50
C ASN A 4 11.70 33.96 13.43
N VAL A 5 11.16 32.83 13.00
CA VAL A 5 10.51 31.87 13.90
C VAL A 5 11.59 31.28 14.78
N SER A 6 11.46 31.38 16.10
CA SER A 6 12.48 30.88 17.02
C SER A 6 12.50 29.35 17.00
N PHE A 7 13.71 28.77 17.00
CA PHE A 7 13.95 27.33 17.01
C PHE A 7 13.12 26.58 18.06
N THR A 8 12.92 27.20 19.23
CA THR A 8 12.11 26.67 20.33
C THR A 8 10.63 26.47 19.96
N LYS A 9 10.04 27.38 19.18
CA LYS A 9 8.63 27.24 18.74
C LYS A 9 8.45 26.09 17.77
N ILE A 10 9.48 25.82 16.97
CA ILE A 10 9.46 24.70 16.03
C ILE A 10 9.60 23.37 16.77
N LEU A 11 10.46 23.30 17.80
CA LEU A 11 10.61 22.13 18.66
C LEU A 11 9.28 21.76 19.37
N TYR A 12 8.56 22.75 19.90
CA TYR A 12 7.26 22.52 20.53
C TYR A 12 6.20 22.03 19.56
N LEU A 13 6.21 22.55 18.33
CA LEU A 13 5.29 22.07 17.29
C LEU A 13 5.57 20.61 16.93
N SER A 14 6.85 20.21 16.82
CA SER A 14 7.24 18.83 16.53
C SER A 14 6.85 17.85 17.65
N PHE A 15 7.03 18.24 18.92
CA PHE A 15 6.59 17.42 20.06
C PHE A 15 5.07 17.29 20.15
N PHE A 16 4.34 18.38 19.88
CA PHE A 16 2.88 18.36 19.84
C PHE A 16 2.36 17.43 18.75
N VAL A 17 2.96 17.48 17.55
CA VAL A 17 2.64 16.57 16.44
C VAL A 17 2.86 15.10 16.87
N LEU A 18 4.02 14.75 17.42
CA LEU A 18 4.32 13.37 17.85
C LEU A 18 3.38 12.85 18.95
N PHE A 19 2.96 13.70 19.88
CA PHE A 19 2.06 13.32 20.97
C PHE A 19 0.61 13.13 20.51
N VAL A 20 0.16 13.88 19.50
CA VAL A 20 -1.19 13.74 18.93
C VAL A 20 -1.35 12.44 18.13
N PHE A 21 -0.24 11.82 17.69
CA PHE A 21 -0.27 10.62 16.84
C PHE A 21 -0.03 9.28 17.57
N SER A 22 -0.07 9.23 18.91
CA SER A 22 -0.04 7.94 19.61
C SER A 22 -1.40 7.22 19.50
N THR A 23 -1.48 6.12 18.76
CA THR A 23 -2.69 5.31 18.64
C THR A 23 -2.59 4.04 19.49
N ALA A 24 -3.70 3.64 20.12
CA ALA A 24 -3.80 2.34 20.76
C ALA A 24 -3.64 1.22 19.73
N VAL A 25 -2.91 0.15 20.08
CA VAL A 25 -2.72 -1.04 19.25
C VAL A 25 -3.52 -2.20 19.86
N TYR A 26 -4.48 -2.75 19.12
CA TYR A 26 -5.29 -3.92 19.49
C TYR A 26 -4.79 -5.16 18.73
N ALA A 27 -5.01 -6.35 19.29
CA ALA A 27 -4.52 -7.62 18.76
C ALA A 27 -5.01 -7.96 17.32
N ASP A 28 -6.12 -7.37 16.85
CA ASP A 28 -6.66 -7.55 15.49
C ASP A 28 -6.41 -6.34 14.57
N MET A 29 -5.50 -5.43 14.94
CA MET A 29 -5.10 -4.27 14.11
C MET A 29 -4.00 -4.57 13.09
N GLY A 30 -3.63 -5.84 12.92
CA GLY A 30 -2.75 -6.26 11.83
C GLY A 30 -3.40 -5.94 10.48
N PRO A 31 -2.65 -5.46 9.48
CA PRO A 31 -3.18 -5.26 8.15
C PRO A 31 -3.60 -6.64 7.64
N LYS A 32 -4.72 -6.67 6.92
CA LYS A 32 -5.32 -7.88 6.40
C LYS A 32 -5.19 -7.82 4.88
N PRO A 33 -4.68 -8.89 4.22
CA PRO A 33 -4.61 -8.88 2.76
C PRO A 33 -6.01 -8.70 2.20
N GLU A 34 -6.08 -7.99 1.08
CA GLU A 34 -7.33 -7.61 0.42
C GLU A 34 -7.22 -7.78 -1.09
N ILE A 35 -8.21 -8.42 -1.69
CA ILE A 35 -8.32 -8.55 -3.13
C ILE A 35 -9.65 -7.97 -3.55
N VAL A 36 -9.61 -7.07 -4.53
CA VAL A 36 -10.80 -6.51 -5.15
C VAL A 36 -10.93 -7.12 -6.54
N VAL A 37 -12.06 -7.76 -6.81
CA VAL A 37 -12.38 -8.36 -8.10
C VAL A 37 -13.56 -7.64 -8.70
N THR A 38 -13.34 -7.00 -9.85
CA THR A 38 -14.38 -6.41 -10.67
C THR A 38 -14.91 -7.46 -11.64
N VAL A 39 -16.23 -7.62 -11.72
CA VAL A 39 -16.85 -8.57 -12.64
C VAL A 39 -17.42 -7.81 -13.83
N GLU A 40 -16.90 -8.12 -15.01
CA GLU A 40 -17.32 -7.59 -16.30
C GLU A 40 -18.38 -8.49 -16.92
N ASN A 41 -19.25 -7.90 -17.75
CA ASN A 41 -20.33 -8.62 -18.45
C ASN A 41 -21.30 -9.36 -17.51
N PHE A 42 -21.58 -8.77 -16.34
CA PHE A 42 -22.49 -9.34 -15.35
C PHE A 42 -23.94 -9.36 -15.85
N GLY A 43 -24.58 -10.53 -15.77
CA GLY A 43 -26.00 -10.71 -16.09
C GLY A 43 -26.80 -11.10 -14.85
N PHE A 44 -27.99 -10.51 -14.70
CA PHE A 44 -28.97 -10.92 -13.68
C PHE A 44 -29.21 -12.44 -13.77
N ASN A 45 -29.26 -13.13 -12.63
CA ASN A 45 -29.30 -14.61 -12.44
C ASN A 45 -27.95 -15.35 -12.52
N THR A 46 -26.82 -14.66 -12.52
CA THR A 46 -25.50 -15.31 -12.42
C THR A 46 -25.06 -15.42 -10.97
N LYS A 47 -24.74 -16.64 -10.50
CA LYS A 47 -24.10 -16.87 -9.21
C LYS A 47 -22.60 -17.04 -9.39
N ILE A 48 -21.80 -16.41 -8.55
CA ILE A 48 -20.33 -16.40 -8.66
C ILE A 48 -19.75 -16.76 -7.30
N TYR A 49 -18.88 -17.76 -7.28
CA TYR A 49 -18.29 -18.32 -6.08
C TYR A 49 -16.76 -18.29 -6.19
N PRO A 50 -16.04 -17.71 -5.21
CA PRO A 50 -14.60 -17.83 -5.18
C PRO A 50 -14.20 -19.27 -4.89
N SER A 51 -13.07 -19.69 -5.47
CA SER A 51 -12.53 -21.04 -5.36
C SER A 51 -11.01 -20.97 -5.32
N SER A 52 -10.40 -21.88 -4.57
CA SER A 52 -8.95 -21.95 -4.40
C SER A 52 -8.50 -23.41 -4.30
N GLU A 53 -7.26 -23.66 -4.70
CA GLU A 53 -6.58 -24.92 -4.43
C GLU A 53 -5.97 -24.98 -3.03
N SER A 54 -5.94 -23.87 -2.30
CA SER A 54 -5.44 -23.86 -0.93
C SER A 54 -6.30 -24.75 -0.04
N GLU A 55 -5.67 -25.74 0.59
CA GLU A 55 -6.33 -26.66 1.53
C GLU A 55 -6.96 -25.93 2.73
N ASN A 56 -6.48 -24.72 3.03
CA ASN A 56 -6.98 -23.89 4.12
C ASN A 56 -7.98 -22.83 3.68
N PHE A 57 -8.41 -22.84 2.41
CA PHE A 57 -9.41 -21.90 1.91
C PHE A 57 -10.77 -22.23 2.49
N ARG A 58 -11.26 -21.34 3.34
CA ARG A 58 -12.62 -21.37 3.86
C ARG A 58 -13.25 -20.03 3.52
N PHE A 59 -14.43 -20.03 2.94
CA PHE A 59 -15.11 -18.82 2.51
C PHE A 59 -16.33 -18.56 3.41
N ASP A 60 -16.41 -17.38 4.01
CA ASP A 60 -17.53 -17.02 4.89
C ASP A 60 -18.63 -16.39 4.04
N GLN A 61 -19.64 -17.19 3.69
CA GLN A 61 -20.86 -16.60 3.17
C GLN A 61 -22.07 -17.42 3.60
N ASP A 62 -23.11 -16.73 4.08
CA ASP A 62 -24.33 -17.36 4.62
C ASP A 62 -25.01 -18.32 3.64
N TRP A 63 -24.82 -18.14 2.32
CA TRP A 63 -25.34 -19.05 1.31
C TRP A 63 -24.46 -20.26 1.03
N ALA A 64 -23.20 -20.26 1.48
CA ALA A 64 -22.27 -21.36 1.20
C ALA A 64 -22.74 -22.66 1.86
N ASP A 65 -23.48 -22.56 2.97
CA ASP A 65 -24.11 -23.70 3.65
C ASP A 65 -25.31 -24.27 2.88
N GLU A 66 -25.91 -23.52 1.95
CA GLU A 66 -27.00 -23.99 1.07
C GLU A 66 -26.50 -24.80 -0.13
N LEU A 67 -25.19 -24.79 -0.40
CA LEU A 67 -24.60 -25.55 -1.50
C LEU A 67 -24.46 -27.04 -1.15
N ASP A 68 -24.77 -27.87 -2.16
CA ASP A 68 -24.53 -29.30 -2.16
C ASP A 68 -23.05 -29.62 -1.86
N GLU A 69 -22.82 -30.64 -1.03
CA GLU A 69 -21.48 -30.95 -0.52
C GLU A 69 -20.55 -31.48 -1.62
N ASP A 70 -21.07 -32.28 -2.56
CA ASP A 70 -20.30 -32.77 -3.70
C ASP A 70 -19.90 -31.62 -4.62
N PHE A 71 -20.81 -30.66 -4.85
CA PHE A 71 -20.49 -29.43 -5.60
C PHE A 71 -19.38 -28.61 -4.93
N VAL A 72 -19.48 -28.37 -3.61
CA VAL A 72 -18.46 -27.62 -2.87
C VAL A 72 -17.08 -28.27 -2.97
N LYS A 73 -17.06 -29.61 -2.86
CA LYS A 73 -15.82 -30.41 -2.90
C LYS A 73 -15.22 -30.47 -4.31
N GLU A 74 -16.05 -30.73 -5.33
CA GLU A 74 -15.63 -30.80 -6.73
C GLU A 74 -14.99 -29.47 -7.18
N TYR A 75 -15.64 -28.35 -6.85
CA TYR A 75 -15.21 -27.04 -7.31
C TYR A 75 -14.27 -26.32 -6.35
N LYS A 76 -13.93 -26.92 -5.20
CA LYS A 76 -13.04 -26.34 -4.18
C LYS A 76 -13.47 -24.93 -3.74
N ILE A 77 -14.77 -24.75 -3.49
CA ILE A 77 -15.35 -23.45 -3.10
C ILE A 77 -15.03 -23.13 -1.63
N MET A 78 -14.94 -24.14 -0.78
CA MET A 78 -14.52 -23.99 0.61
C MET A 78 -14.12 -25.34 1.21
N ASN A 79 -13.21 -25.32 2.18
CA ASN A 79 -12.95 -26.45 3.06
C ASN A 79 -13.76 -26.29 4.36
N ARG A 80 -14.87 -27.01 4.46
CA ARG A 80 -15.74 -27.02 5.66
C ARG A 80 -15.11 -27.72 6.88
N GLY A 81 -14.03 -28.50 6.70
CA GLY A 81 -13.36 -29.27 7.77
C GLY A 81 -12.27 -28.51 8.53
N ASN A 82 -12.10 -27.20 8.28
CA ASN A 82 -11.06 -26.38 8.90
C ASN A 82 -11.67 -25.36 9.88
N ASP A 83 -11.27 -25.44 11.15
CA ASP A 83 -11.71 -24.53 12.22
C ASP A 83 -11.04 -23.15 12.19
N GLY A 84 -10.12 -22.91 11.24
CA GLY A 84 -9.50 -21.62 11.05
C GLY A 84 -10.48 -20.55 10.54
N ALA A 85 -10.15 -19.28 10.78
CA ALA A 85 -10.98 -18.16 10.34
C ALA A 85 -11.22 -18.18 8.81
N PRO A 86 -12.40 -17.79 8.33
CA PRO A 86 -12.66 -17.77 6.90
C PRO A 86 -12.13 -16.51 6.21
N VAL A 87 -12.06 -16.56 4.89
CA VAL A 87 -11.98 -15.38 4.02
C VAL A 87 -13.31 -14.67 4.12
N MET A 88 -13.27 -13.40 4.52
CA MET A 88 -14.46 -12.57 4.56
C MET A 88 -14.67 -11.91 3.20
N SER A 89 -15.93 -11.59 2.89
CA SER A 89 -16.27 -10.90 1.65
C SER A 89 -17.26 -9.75 1.84
N ASP A 90 -17.12 -8.73 1.00
CA ASP A 90 -18.10 -7.66 0.81
C ASP A 90 -18.39 -7.58 -0.69
N VAL A 91 -19.68 -7.61 -1.06
CA VAL A 91 -20.13 -7.64 -2.45
C VAL A 91 -20.94 -6.39 -2.73
N LYS A 92 -20.53 -5.61 -3.73
CA LYS A 92 -21.18 -4.35 -4.10
C LYS A 92 -21.54 -4.36 -5.57
N LEU A 93 -22.77 -4.00 -5.88
CA LEU A 93 -23.22 -3.71 -7.23
C LEU A 93 -23.39 -2.21 -7.38
N LYS A 94 -22.67 -1.59 -8.32
CA LYS A 94 -22.78 -0.16 -8.61
C LYS A 94 -22.66 0.05 -10.12
N ASP A 95 -23.63 0.76 -10.71
CA ASP A 95 -23.63 1.13 -12.13
C ASP A 95 -23.34 -0.08 -13.05
N ASP A 96 -24.07 -1.19 -12.83
CA ASP A 96 -23.91 -2.50 -13.51
C ASP A 96 -22.54 -3.19 -13.36
N THR A 97 -21.67 -2.64 -12.52
CA THR A 97 -20.40 -3.27 -12.13
C THR A 97 -20.56 -4.00 -10.80
N LEU A 98 -20.34 -5.31 -10.81
CA LEU A 98 -20.29 -6.12 -9.58
C LEU A 98 -18.84 -6.19 -9.07
N THR A 99 -18.63 -5.91 -7.79
CA THR A 99 -17.32 -5.93 -7.15
C THR A 99 -17.33 -6.87 -5.95
N TYR A 100 -16.41 -7.83 -5.93
CA TYR A 100 -16.11 -8.68 -4.79
C TYR A 100 -14.87 -8.17 -4.09
N LYS A 101 -14.99 -7.83 -2.81
CA LYS A 101 -13.85 -7.55 -1.95
C LYS A 101 -13.63 -8.75 -1.04
N LEU A 102 -12.52 -9.45 -1.20
CA LEU A 102 -12.10 -10.59 -0.39
C LEU A 102 -11.02 -10.13 0.60
N TYR A 103 -11.14 -10.45 1.89
CA TYR A 103 -10.19 -9.98 2.90
C TYR A 103 -9.96 -10.96 4.06
N TYR A 104 -8.98 -10.63 4.92
CA TYR A 104 -8.54 -11.36 6.12
C TYR A 104 -7.63 -12.57 5.86
N ARG A 105 -8.13 -13.62 5.19
CA ARG A 105 -7.37 -14.85 4.91
C ARG A 105 -7.38 -15.23 3.45
N VAL A 106 -7.20 -14.21 2.60
CA VAL A 106 -7.13 -14.34 1.15
C VAL A 106 -6.24 -15.53 0.75
N PRO A 107 -6.70 -16.41 -0.16
CA PRO A 107 -5.94 -17.57 -0.57
C PRO A 107 -4.72 -17.21 -1.44
N GLU A 108 -3.75 -18.13 -1.51
CA GLU A 108 -2.55 -17.97 -2.35
C GLU A 108 -2.84 -18.03 -3.84
N ASN A 109 -3.91 -18.72 -4.23
CA ASN A 109 -4.43 -18.72 -5.59
C ASN A 109 -5.95 -18.59 -5.57
N LEU A 110 -6.49 -17.99 -6.62
CA LEU A 110 -7.91 -17.69 -6.75
C LEU A 110 -8.39 -18.02 -8.15
N ARG A 111 -9.58 -18.60 -8.23
CA ARG A 111 -10.42 -18.61 -9.42
C ARG A 111 -11.87 -18.34 -9.00
N PHE A 112 -12.75 -18.24 -9.98
CA PHE A 112 -14.18 -18.18 -9.74
C PHE A 112 -14.90 -19.35 -10.42
N VAL A 113 -15.96 -19.82 -9.76
CA VAL A 113 -16.92 -20.79 -10.27
C VAL A 113 -18.20 -20.02 -10.52
N ILE A 114 -18.69 -20.08 -11.75
CA ILE A 114 -19.83 -19.31 -12.21
C ILE A 114 -20.95 -20.30 -12.52
N VAL A 115 -22.13 -20.05 -11.96
CA VAL A 115 -23.35 -20.81 -12.25
C VAL A 115 -24.35 -19.87 -12.88
N LYS A 116 -24.70 -20.13 -14.14
CA LYS A 116 -25.68 -19.34 -14.89
C LYS A 116 -26.65 -20.28 -15.59
N ASP A 117 -27.93 -20.12 -15.31
CA ASP A 117 -29.02 -20.94 -15.89
C ASP A 117 -28.80 -22.47 -15.74
N GLY A 118 -28.12 -22.89 -14.68
CA GLY A 118 -27.79 -24.30 -14.39
C GLY A 118 -26.50 -24.80 -15.06
N GLU A 119 -25.88 -24.02 -15.96
CA GLU A 119 -24.56 -24.31 -16.49
C GLU A 119 -23.48 -23.84 -15.52
N VAL A 120 -22.49 -24.71 -15.29
CA VAL A 120 -21.32 -24.41 -14.44
C VAL A 120 -20.12 -24.18 -15.33
N ARG A 121 -19.48 -23.03 -15.17
CA ARG A 121 -18.23 -22.66 -15.85
C ARG A 121 -17.22 -22.17 -14.82
N THR A 122 -15.93 -22.27 -15.13
CA THR A 122 -14.86 -21.84 -14.23
C THR A 122 -13.90 -20.89 -14.92
N SER A 123 -13.38 -19.92 -14.17
CA SER A 123 -12.27 -19.09 -14.65
C SER A 123 -10.94 -19.82 -14.55
N ASN A 124 -9.91 -19.28 -15.20
CA ASN A 124 -8.53 -19.67 -14.90
C ASN A 124 -8.17 -19.34 -13.44
N PHE A 125 -7.17 -20.04 -12.92
CA PHE A 125 -6.52 -19.67 -11.66
C PHE A 125 -5.56 -18.50 -11.87
N ILE A 126 -5.40 -17.72 -10.81
CA ILE A 126 -4.35 -16.72 -10.68
C ILE A 126 -3.71 -16.82 -9.29
N ASP A 127 -2.39 -16.84 -9.23
CA ASP A 127 -1.67 -16.72 -7.97
C ASP A 127 -1.79 -15.29 -7.46
N ILE A 128 -2.04 -15.10 -6.18
CA ILE A 128 -2.01 -13.80 -5.50
C ILE A 128 -0.56 -13.48 -5.15
N LYS A 129 -0.06 -12.33 -5.62
CA LYS A 129 1.34 -11.92 -5.53
C LYS A 129 1.55 -10.71 -4.62
N ALA A 130 0.54 -9.88 -4.40
CA ALA A 130 0.63 -8.70 -3.55
C ALA A 130 -0.46 -8.72 -2.46
N PHE A 131 -0.18 -7.98 -1.39
CA PHE A 131 -1.03 -7.82 -0.22
C PHE A 131 -2.36 -7.13 -0.56
N ASN A 132 -2.34 -6.23 -1.55
CA ASN A 132 -3.50 -5.62 -2.14
C ASN A 132 -3.45 -5.83 -3.66
N GLU A 133 -4.42 -6.52 -4.24
CA GLU A 133 -4.52 -6.68 -5.70
C GLU A 133 -5.91 -6.33 -6.22
N LYS A 134 -5.93 -5.80 -7.45
CA LYS A 134 -7.14 -5.56 -8.23
C LYS A 134 -7.14 -6.49 -9.43
N LEU A 135 -8.22 -7.25 -9.55
CA LEU A 135 -8.44 -8.23 -10.59
C LEU A 135 -9.74 -7.90 -11.32
N SER A 136 -9.82 -8.35 -12.57
CA SER A 136 -11.03 -8.31 -13.38
C SER A 136 -11.37 -9.71 -13.85
N LEU A 137 -12.64 -10.09 -13.68
CA LEU A 137 -13.24 -11.34 -14.13
C LEU A 137 -14.20 -11.03 -15.27
N ASP A 138 -13.92 -11.54 -16.46
CA ASP A 138 -14.82 -11.47 -17.61
C ASP A 138 -15.65 -12.74 -17.71
N LEU A 139 -16.97 -12.62 -17.60
CA LEU A 139 -17.90 -13.77 -17.62
C LEU A 139 -18.13 -14.36 -19.02
N GLU A 140 -17.79 -13.66 -20.10
CA GLU A 140 -17.91 -14.22 -21.45
C GLU A 140 -16.74 -15.16 -21.72
N THR A 141 -15.52 -14.66 -21.51
CA THR A 141 -14.26 -15.37 -21.76
C THR A 141 -13.85 -16.31 -20.63
N MET A 142 -14.40 -16.11 -19.42
CA MET A 142 -13.95 -16.75 -18.18
C MET A 142 -12.48 -16.48 -17.85
N GLU A 143 -12.01 -15.30 -18.23
CA GLU A 143 -10.67 -14.85 -17.91
C GLU A 143 -10.68 -14.06 -16.59
N LEU A 144 -9.91 -14.53 -15.61
CA LEU A 144 -9.53 -13.79 -14.42
C LEU A 144 -8.11 -13.25 -14.62
N LYS A 145 -7.98 -11.92 -14.67
CA LYS A 145 -6.71 -11.23 -14.93
C LYS A 145 -6.47 -10.09 -13.95
N ARG A 146 -5.22 -9.67 -13.85
CA ARG A 146 -4.86 -8.44 -13.14
C ARG A 146 -5.17 -7.22 -13.98
N ASP A 147 -5.70 -6.19 -13.35
CA ASP A 147 -5.93 -4.89 -14.00
C ASP A 147 -4.60 -4.26 -14.44
N LEU A 148 -3.58 -4.40 -13.59
CA LEU A 148 -2.22 -3.94 -13.84
C LEU A 148 -1.20 -5.03 -13.50
N PRO A 149 -0.20 -5.28 -14.35
CA PRO A 149 0.92 -6.14 -14.01
C PRO A 149 1.65 -5.62 -12.76
N ILE A 150 2.10 -6.53 -11.89
CA ILE A 150 2.78 -6.21 -10.61
C ILE A 150 3.95 -5.24 -10.80
N PHE A 151 4.70 -5.37 -11.89
CA PHE A 151 5.80 -4.47 -12.22
C PHE A 151 5.34 -3.00 -12.36
N PHE A 152 4.17 -2.76 -12.97
CA PHE A 152 3.62 -1.41 -13.08
C PHE A 152 3.10 -0.90 -11.75
N LEU A 153 2.50 -1.75 -10.91
CA LEU A 153 2.11 -1.38 -9.54
C LEU A 153 3.33 -0.94 -8.73
N TYR A 154 4.45 -1.66 -8.84
CA TYR A 154 5.73 -1.30 -8.21
C TYR A 154 6.23 0.07 -8.69
N ILE A 155 6.29 0.29 -10.00
CA ILE A 155 6.73 1.57 -10.58
C ILE A 155 5.83 2.73 -10.11
N LEU A 156 4.52 2.53 -10.17
CA LEU A 156 3.54 3.55 -9.84
C LEU A 156 3.62 3.89 -8.35
N GLN A 157 3.73 2.88 -7.48
CA GLN A 157 3.95 3.05 -6.05
C GLN A 157 5.25 3.77 -5.74
N PHE A 158 6.36 3.41 -6.40
CA PHE A 158 7.63 4.11 -6.25
C PHE A 158 7.51 5.60 -6.58
N PHE A 159 6.97 5.94 -7.74
CA PHE A 159 6.87 7.35 -8.16
C PHE A 159 5.87 8.14 -7.32
N LYS A 160 4.79 7.50 -6.84
CA LYS A 160 3.79 8.11 -5.96
C LYS A 160 4.41 8.66 -4.68
N THR A 161 5.43 8.00 -4.14
CA THR A 161 6.05 8.37 -2.87
C THR A 161 7.34 9.14 -3.09
N PHE A 162 8.14 8.73 -4.08
CA PHE A 162 9.41 9.37 -4.39
C PHE A 162 9.26 10.81 -4.88
N ILE A 163 8.34 11.09 -5.81
CA ILE A 163 8.18 12.44 -6.37
C ILE A 163 7.75 13.44 -5.29
N PRO A 164 6.69 13.19 -4.49
CA PRO A 164 6.33 14.10 -3.40
C PRO A 164 7.45 14.33 -2.40
N THR A 165 8.21 13.29 -2.03
CA THR A 165 9.36 13.43 -1.13
C THR A 165 10.38 14.44 -1.69
N ILE A 166 10.82 14.26 -2.93
CA ILE A 166 11.77 15.19 -3.56
C ILE A 166 11.21 16.61 -3.62
N LEU A 167 9.92 16.77 -3.94
CA LEU A 167 9.28 18.09 -4.02
C LEU A 167 9.17 18.78 -2.64
N ILE A 168 8.83 18.01 -1.60
CA ILE A 168 8.74 18.52 -0.22
C ILE A 168 10.11 18.99 0.24
N GLU A 169 11.14 18.16 0.08
CA GLU A 169 12.49 18.50 0.53
C GLU A 169 13.06 19.69 -0.25
N LEU A 170 12.78 19.77 -1.55
CA LEU A 170 13.13 20.93 -2.37
C LEU A 170 12.41 22.20 -1.89
N GLY A 171 11.13 22.10 -1.53
CA GLY A 171 10.38 23.19 -0.92
C GLY A 171 10.99 23.65 0.40
N VAL A 172 11.38 22.71 1.27
CA VAL A 172 12.08 22.99 2.52
C VAL A 172 13.43 23.65 2.27
N LEU A 173 14.18 23.22 1.25
CA LEU A 173 15.47 23.82 0.86
C LEU A 173 15.30 25.31 0.52
N ILE A 174 14.27 25.66 -0.25
CA ILE A 174 13.94 27.04 -0.61
C ILE A 174 13.53 27.85 0.63
N LEU A 175 12.69 27.29 1.50
CA LEU A 175 12.26 27.93 2.76
C LEU A 175 13.44 28.19 3.71
N PHE A 176 14.45 27.31 3.68
CA PHE A 176 15.70 27.50 4.40
C PHE A 176 16.64 28.52 3.74
N GLY A 177 16.24 29.16 2.64
CA GLY A 177 16.96 30.27 2.02
C GLY A 177 18.22 29.86 1.28
N TYR A 178 18.28 28.61 0.78
CA TYR A 178 19.37 28.19 -0.10
C TYR A 178 19.08 28.61 -1.55
N SER A 179 20.13 29.07 -2.24
CA SER A 179 20.08 29.28 -3.69
C SER A 179 20.10 27.93 -4.41
N LEU A 180 19.11 27.70 -5.29
CA LEU A 180 19.03 26.48 -6.10
C LEU A 180 20.22 26.32 -7.02
N GLU A 181 20.64 27.39 -7.71
CA GLU A 181 21.79 27.36 -8.63
C GLU A 181 23.06 26.80 -7.97
N LYS A 182 23.27 27.11 -6.68
CA LYS A 182 24.46 26.68 -5.94
C LYS A 182 24.32 25.30 -5.29
N ASN A 183 23.10 24.88 -4.94
CA ASN A 183 22.88 23.73 -4.06
C ASN A 183 22.12 22.57 -4.70
N ILE A 184 21.51 22.75 -5.88
CA ILE A 184 20.66 21.73 -6.52
C ILE A 184 21.40 20.41 -6.77
N LYS A 185 22.69 20.46 -7.11
CA LYS A 185 23.49 19.24 -7.33
C LYS A 185 23.69 18.45 -6.05
N ALA A 186 24.08 19.11 -4.95
CA ALA A 186 24.24 18.46 -3.65
C ALA A 186 22.90 17.90 -3.15
N PHE A 187 21.82 18.68 -3.31
CA PHE A 187 20.46 18.25 -3.01
C PHE A 187 20.08 16.99 -3.77
N LEU A 188 20.12 17.01 -5.11
CA LEU A 188 19.68 15.89 -5.94
C LEU A 188 20.52 14.64 -5.71
N VAL A 189 21.86 14.75 -5.60
CA VAL A 189 22.73 13.58 -5.47
C VAL A 189 22.39 12.77 -4.22
N ILE A 190 22.27 13.42 -3.06
CA ILE A 190 21.99 12.67 -1.83
C ILE A 190 20.57 12.12 -1.86
N ASN A 191 19.58 12.95 -2.22
CA ASN A 191 18.17 12.57 -2.26
C ASN A 191 17.90 11.41 -3.25
N LEU A 192 18.45 11.47 -4.46
CA LEU A 192 18.28 10.38 -5.44
C LEU A 192 18.81 9.05 -4.91
N VAL A 193 19.89 9.07 -4.11
CA VAL A 193 20.48 7.87 -3.52
C VAL A 193 19.67 7.40 -2.31
N THR A 194 19.49 8.26 -1.31
CA THR A 194 18.84 7.90 -0.04
C THR A 194 17.36 7.65 -0.24
N GLN A 195 16.63 8.61 -0.81
CA GLN A 195 15.19 8.48 -1.05
C GLN A 195 14.90 7.45 -2.14
N GLY A 196 15.79 7.29 -3.12
CA GLY A 196 15.66 6.22 -4.11
C GLY A 196 15.66 4.84 -3.45
N LEU A 197 16.66 4.56 -2.62
CA LEU A 197 16.76 3.29 -1.88
C LEU A 197 15.60 3.11 -0.89
N LEU A 198 15.26 4.17 -0.17
CA LEU A 198 14.18 4.14 0.82
C LEU A 198 12.82 3.85 0.18
N ASN A 199 12.51 4.49 -0.95
CA ASN A 199 11.24 4.28 -1.66
C ASN A 199 11.18 2.92 -2.36
N VAL A 200 12.30 2.39 -2.85
CA VAL A 200 12.40 1.01 -3.36
C VAL A 200 12.06 0.00 -2.26
N ALA A 201 12.67 0.16 -1.08
CA ALA A 201 12.43 -0.70 0.08
C ALA A 201 10.97 -0.57 0.57
N SER A 202 10.48 0.66 0.70
CA SER A 202 9.12 0.96 1.16
C SER A 202 8.06 0.37 0.22
N THR A 203 8.27 0.52 -1.09
CA THR A 203 7.37 -0.05 -2.11
C THR A 203 7.28 -1.56 -2.00
N TYR A 204 8.43 -2.23 -1.84
CA TYR A 204 8.47 -3.67 -1.63
C TYR A 204 7.71 -4.08 -0.36
N ILE A 205 8.02 -3.46 0.77
CA ILE A 205 7.37 -3.79 2.06
C ILE A 205 5.87 -3.52 1.99
N PHE A 206 5.44 -2.42 1.37
CA PHE A 206 4.03 -2.09 1.21
C PHE A 206 3.29 -3.12 0.35
N LEU A 207 3.85 -3.48 -0.82
CA LEU A 207 3.20 -4.40 -1.74
C LEU A 207 3.12 -5.83 -1.20
N PHE A 208 4.10 -6.29 -0.43
CA PHE A 208 4.16 -7.69 0.01
C PHE A 208 3.85 -7.89 1.51
N GLY A 209 3.96 -6.85 2.33
CA GLY A 209 3.72 -6.90 3.79
C GLY A 209 2.62 -5.96 4.28
N GLY A 210 2.07 -5.10 3.42
CA GLY A 210 1.01 -4.17 3.78
C GLY A 210 1.46 -2.98 4.63
N LEU A 211 0.48 -2.18 5.06
CA LEU A 211 0.71 -0.86 5.64
C LEU A 211 1.39 -0.89 7.02
N LEU A 212 1.07 -1.86 7.89
CA LEU A 212 1.70 -1.96 9.21
C LEU A 212 3.16 -2.40 9.12
N ALA A 213 3.46 -3.38 8.27
CA ALA A 213 4.85 -3.81 8.04
C ALA A 213 5.69 -2.64 7.54
N LEU A 214 5.11 -1.82 6.65
CA LEU A 214 5.72 -0.58 6.20
C LEU A 214 6.01 0.35 7.39
N TYR A 215 5.01 0.71 8.19
CA TYR A 215 5.19 1.65 9.30
C TYR A 215 6.19 1.20 10.36
N LEU A 216 6.22 -0.08 10.70
CA LEU A 216 7.19 -0.63 11.66
C LEU A 216 8.62 -0.61 11.12
N THR A 217 8.78 -0.78 9.81
CA THR A 217 10.11 -0.89 9.18
C THR A 217 10.64 0.45 8.71
N ILE A 218 9.78 1.37 8.28
CA ILE A 218 10.18 2.62 7.65
C ILE A 218 10.76 3.61 8.66
N LEU A 219 10.22 3.65 9.88
CA LEU A 219 10.68 4.58 10.92
C LEU A 219 12.19 4.47 11.22
N PRO A 220 12.76 3.28 11.50
CA PRO A 220 14.21 3.17 11.71
C PRO A 220 15.02 3.50 10.46
N LEU A 221 14.52 3.20 9.26
CA LEU A 221 15.20 3.54 8.00
C LEU A 221 15.22 5.06 7.76
N GLU A 222 14.12 5.75 8.05
CA GLU A 222 14.00 7.20 7.98
C GLU A 222 14.97 7.89 8.96
N ILE A 223 15.08 7.38 10.20
CA ILE A 223 16.06 7.89 11.17
C ILE A 223 17.50 7.74 10.62
N PHE A 224 17.80 6.60 9.99
CA PHE A 224 19.11 6.36 9.39
C PHE A 224 19.39 7.30 8.22
N VAL A 225 18.43 7.48 7.32
CA VAL A 225 18.51 8.42 6.19
C VAL A 225 18.69 9.85 6.69
N LEU A 226 17.87 10.29 7.64
CA LEU A 226 17.96 11.61 8.26
C LEU A 226 19.36 11.90 8.80
N ILE A 227 20.01 10.94 9.48
CA ILE A 227 21.37 11.10 10.01
C ILE A 227 22.37 11.26 8.85
N ILE A 228 22.33 10.37 7.85
CA ILE A 228 23.22 10.40 6.69
C ILE A 228 23.09 11.73 5.95
N GLU A 229 21.87 12.12 5.63
CA GLU A 229 21.59 13.35 4.89
C GLU A 229 22.01 14.58 5.66
N SER A 230 21.72 14.64 6.96
CA SER A 230 22.12 15.78 7.81
C SER A 230 23.64 15.95 7.87
N ILE A 231 24.39 14.85 7.95
CA ILE A 231 25.86 14.86 7.90
C ILE A 231 26.35 15.27 6.51
N TYR A 232 25.72 14.77 5.45
CA TYR A 232 26.05 15.14 4.08
C TYR A 232 25.83 16.64 3.84
N TYR A 233 24.67 17.18 4.19
CA TYR A 233 24.32 18.59 4.00
C TYR A 233 25.21 19.52 4.81
N LYS A 234 25.59 19.15 6.04
CA LYS A 234 26.56 19.89 6.85
C LYS A 234 27.81 20.29 6.07
N ASN A 235 28.28 19.41 5.18
CA ASN A 235 29.53 19.57 4.46
C ASN A 235 29.36 20.01 3.00
N ASN A 236 28.18 19.79 2.40
CA ASN A 236 27.97 19.99 0.95
C ASN A 236 27.06 21.17 0.60
N LEU A 237 26.19 21.64 1.51
CA LEU A 237 25.41 22.86 1.26
C LEU A 237 26.23 24.12 1.53
N VAL A 238 26.06 25.11 0.67
CA VAL A 238 26.80 26.37 0.69
C VAL A 238 25.89 27.59 0.81
N GLY A 239 26.42 28.66 1.40
CA GLY A 239 25.72 29.93 1.58
C GLY A 239 25.05 30.11 2.95
N GLN A 240 25.07 29.09 3.80
CA GLN A 240 24.53 29.11 5.17
C GLN A 240 25.52 28.47 6.16
N SER A 241 25.21 28.56 7.47
CA SER A 241 26.05 27.96 8.52
C SER A 241 25.88 26.44 8.60
N LYS A 242 26.91 25.73 9.05
CA LYS A 242 26.88 24.26 9.23
C LYS A 242 25.68 23.79 10.10
N ILE A 243 25.32 24.57 11.12
CA ILE A 243 24.17 24.27 11.99
C ILE A 243 22.86 24.38 11.20
N ARG A 244 22.73 25.40 10.33
CA ARG A 244 21.56 25.56 9.47
C ARG A 244 21.48 24.47 8.41
N ASN A 245 22.62 23.99 7.90
CA ASN A 245 22.69 22.85 6.98
C ASN A 245 22.19 21.55 7.63
N ILE A 246 22.63 21.26 8.87
CA ILE A 246 22.14 20.11 9.65
C ILE A 246 20.65 20.26 9.92
N SER A 247 20.22 21.44 10.36
CA SER A 247 18.81 21.70 10.66
C SER A 247 17.95 21.46 9.42
N TYR A 248 18.38 21.95 8.25
CA TYR A 248 17.71 21.67 6.99
C TYR A 248 17.53 20.16 6.75
N GLY A 249 18.59 19.36 6.89
CA GLY A 249 18.50 17.90 6.69
C GLY A 249 17.46 17.25 7.60
N ILE A 250 17.45 17.62 8.88
CA ILE A 250 16.46 17.14 9.86
C ILE A 250 15.04 17.56 9.45
N PHE A 251 14.83 18.83 9.11
CA PHE A 251 13.50 19.36 8.77
C PHE A 251 12.96 18.81 7.46
N ALA A 252 13.82 18.64 6.45
CA ALA A 252 13.45 18.06 5.17
C ALA A 252 12.93 16.63 5.34
N ASN A 253 13.73 15.77 6.00
CA ASN A 253 13.40 14.36 6.24
C ASN A 253 12.15 14.18 7.13
N ILE A 254 12.02 14.95 8.21
CA ILE A 254 10.80 14.87 9.05
C ILE A 254 9.57 15.30 8.24
N SER A 255 9.69 16.35 7.42
CA SER A 255 8.56 16.84 6.62
C SER A 255 8.14 15.83 5.55
N SER A 256 9.10 15.23 4.84
CA SER A 256 8.84 14.20 3.84
C SER A 256 8.30 12.92 4.47
N PHE A 257 8.84 12.48 5.60
CA PHE A 257 8.32 11.32 6.36
C PHE A 257 6.85 11.52 6.77
N VAL A 258 6.52 12.63 7.42
CA VAL A 258 5.15 12.92 7.87
C VAL A 258 4.18 12.95 6.69
N ALA A 259 4.56 13.56 5.57
CA ALA A 259 3.74 13.55 4.36
C ALA A 259 3.60 12.13 3.78
N GLY A 260 4.69 11.36 3.77
CA GLY A 260 4.73 9.97 3.31
C GLY A 260 3.68 9.10 4.00
N MET A 261 3.54 9.22 5.32
CA MET A 261 2.53 8.47 6.10
C MET A 261 1.10 8.65 5.55
N PHE A 262 0.75 9.83 5.05
CA PHE A 262 -0.56 10.06 4.43
C PHE A 262 -0.63 9.49 3.00
N ILE A 263 0.45 9.59 2.24
CA ILE A 263 0.52 9.12 0.85
C ILE A 263 0.36 7.59 0.76
N TYR A 264 0.93 6.85 1.71
CA TYR A 264 0.82 5.39 1.76
C TYR A 264 -0.59 4.88 2.10
N THR A 265 -1.44 5.70 2.71
CA THR A 265 -2.78 5.28 3.16
C THR A 265 -3.75 5.05 1.99
N TYR A 266 -3.46 5.59 0.81
CA TYR A 266 -4.32 5.45 -0.37
C TYR A 266 -3.65 4.54 -1.41
N PRO A 267 -3.85 3.21 -1.41
CA PRO A 267 -3.34 2.31 -2.46
C PRO A 267 -3.92 2.62 -3.85
N PHE A 268 -3.25 2.10 -4.88
CA PHE A 268 -3.71 2.19 -6.28
C PHE A 268 -4.86 1.26 -6.60
#